data_AF-A0A4V4HC56-F1
#
_entry.id   AF-A0A4V4HC56-F1
#
_cell.length_a   1.000
_cell.length_b   1.000
_cell.length_c   1.000
_cell.angle_alpha   90.00
_cell.angle_beta   90.00
_cell.angle_gamma   90.00
#
_symmetry.space_group_name_H-M   'P 1'
#
loop_
_entity.id
_entity.type
_entity.pdbx_description
1 polymer ?
#
loop_
_entity_poly.entity_id
_entity_poly.type
_entity_poly.pdbx_seq_one_letter_code
_entity_poly.pdbx_strand_id
1 'polypeptide(L)'
;MSLHTQQPIPHENYFSTLTSPTAIKELIPKLKKLPIPNPATVHSLQTYSRTAWKNGNKSVVYAHLPTEPTLFPLWVISWWSVLLTHLQKVDKPWRKNLAWIHNARTTQSNHDLHEDAHLVFLELGSVSFKAPKEGFTDHRPIHTLWRLLGNNWMDSTVIDSMLEVLKHTIMSEDPTSKFIVQQTDLLAKLVDVFGQAEASEEQYERHRWLQVIGQDVFQNGKTLATIVHLGKLPALKEETEGMDHWVPLVINGEKSVFLYGDSLCGQKDPVMPPKLRHVLTSWRHMHTSTEFSTAVLPTTQQNDNFSCGPFAFNTVEAYIRPFDIELLRPAQAARLRLQMQLMW
;
A
#
# COMPACT_ATOMS: atom_id res chain seq x y z
N MET A 1 27.09 6.17 -23.49
CA MET A 1 26.63 7.52 -23.85
C MET A 1 26.78 8.40 -22.61
N SER A 2 27.71 9.35 -22.62
CA SER A 2 27.84 10.32 -21.53
C SER A 2 26.60 11.21 -21.50
N LEU A 3 25.88 11.20 -20.37
CA LEU A 3 24.83 12.18 -20.11
C LEU A 3 25.51 13.53 -19.88
N HIS A 4 25.77 14.28 -20.95
CA HIS A 4 26.08 15.70 -20.80
C HIS A 4 24.89 16.36 -20.11
N THR A 5 25.11 16.83 -18.89
CA THR A 5 24.18 17.68 -18.14
C THR A 5 23.99 18.96 -18.94
N GLN A 6 22.99 18.98 -19.81
CA GLN A 6 22.57 20.19 -20.50
C GLN A 6 22.19 21.23 -19.44
N GLN A 7 22.66 22.46 -19.61
CA GLN A 7 22.28 23.56 -18.72
C GLN A 7 20.75 23.71 -18.71
N PRO A 8 20.15 23.99 -17.53
CA PRO A 8 18.71 24.17 -17.44
C PRO A 8 18.29 25.37 -18.30
N ILE A 9 17.32 25.13 -19.19
CA ILE A 9 16.78 26.16 -20.08
C ILE A 9 15.93 27.13 -19.23
N PRO A 10 16.15 28.46 -19.33
CA PRO A 10 15.33 29.47 -18.67
C PRO A 10 13.83 29.28 -18.98
N HIS A 11 12.98 29.47 -17.98
CA HIS A 11 11.54 29.19 -18.09
C HIS A 11 10.86 30.17 -19.05
N GLU A 12 11.39 31.38 -19.18
CA GLU A 12 10.96 32.43 -20.11
C GLU A 12 10.98 31.93 -21.56
N ASN A 13 11.96 31.08 -21.90
CA ASN A 13 12.09 30.53 -23.25
C ASN A 13 10.99 29.53 -23.61
N TYR A 14 10.21 29.08 -22.63
CA TYR A 14 9.08 28.19 -22.88
C TYR A 14 7.79 28.94 -23.19
N PHE A 15 7.65 30.22 -22.88
CA PHE A 15 6.38 30.94 -23.05
C PHE A 15 6.41 31.83 -24.30
N SER A 16 5.24 32.00 -24.92
CA SER A 16 5.07 32.91 -26.05
C SER A 16 3.75 33.68 -25.95
N THR A 17 3.78 34.93 -26.38
CA THR A 17 2.61 35.82 -26.51
C THR A 17 1.73 35.46 -27.71
N LEU A 18 2.25 34.64 -28.64
CA LEU A 18 1.52 34.13 -29.78
C LEU A 18 0.52 33.05 -29.36
N THR A 19 -0.56 32.91 -30.12
CA THR A 19 -1.58 31.87 -29.88
C THR A 19 -1.20 30.59 -30.61
N SER A 20 -1.48 29.42 -30.02
CA SER A 20 -1.29 28.15 -30.72
C SER A 20 -2.26 28.06 -31.92
N PRO A 21 -1.78 27.84 -33.15
CA PRO A 21 -2.65 27.78 -34.33
C PRO A 21 -3.37 26.44 -34.48
N THR A 22 -3.01 25.41 -33.69
CA THR A 22 -3.47 24.03 -33.90
C THR A 22 -4.73 23.73 -33.09
N ALA A 23 -5.75 23.16 -33.74
CA ALA A 23 -6.97 22.72 -33.07
C ALA A 23 -6.69 21.58 -32.06
N ILE A 24 -7.45 21.51 -30.95
CA ILE A 24 -7.24 20.51 -29.87
C ILE A 24 -7.21 19.06 -30.41
N LYS A 25 -8.06 18.73 -31.39
CA LYS A 25 -8.13 17.38 -31.98
C LYS A 25 -6.83 16.97 -32.67
N GLU A 26 -6.09 17.91 -33.22
CA GLU A 26 -4.80 17.68 -33.89
C GLU A 26 -3.61 17.74 -32.92
N LEU A 27 -3.78 18.40 -31.76
CA LEU A 27 -2.73 18.53 -30.75
C LEU A 27 -2.43 17.21 -30.04
N ILE A 28 -3.45 16.43 -29.66
CA ILE A 28 -3.25 15.21 -28.87
C ILE A 28 -2.36 14.18 -29.58
N PRO A 29 -2.56 13.84 -30.87
CA PRO A 29 -1.66 12.94 -31.59
C PRO A 29 -0.23 13.47 -31.70
N LYS A 30 -0.03 14.79 -31.79
CA LYS A 30 1.31 15.42 -31.81
C LYS A 30 1.98 15.30 -30.44
N LEU A 31 1.28 15.67 -29.36
CA LEU A 31 1.79 15.60 -27.99
C LEU A 31 2.23 14.19 -27.60
N LYS A 32 1.53 13.15 -28.06
CA LYS A 32 1.90 11.74 -27.84
C LYS A 32 3.25 11.33 -28.46
N LYS A 33 3.71 12.05 -29.49
CA LYS A 33 4.98 11.76 -30.20
C LYS A 33 6.15 12.58 -29.66
N LEU A 34 5.88 13.62 -28.88
CA LEU A 34 6.90 14.52 -28.37
C LEU A 34 7.41 14.03 -27.00
N PRO A 35 8.72 14.13 -26.72
CA PRO A 35 9.25 13.83 -25.40
C PRO A 35 8.72 14.83 -24.37
N ILE A 36 8.53 14.38 -23.14
CA ILE A 36 8.05 15.25 -22.06
C ILE A 36 9.27 15.95 -21.44
N PRO A 37 9.19 17.25 -21.11
CA PRO A 37 10.23 17.89 -20.31
C PRO A 37 10.47 17.13 -19.00
N ASN A 38 11.69 17.25 -18.44
CA ASN A 38 12.00 16.58 -17.18
C ASN A 38 11.08 17.09 -16.03
N PRO A 39 10.91 16.32 -14.94
CA PRO A 39 9.99 16.69 -13.86
C PRO A 39 10.26 18.05 -13.21
N ALA A 40 11.53 18.44 -13.05
CA ALA A 40 11.89 19.72 -12.45
C ALA A 40 11.46 20.89 -13.36
N THR A 41 11.66 20.76 -14.67
CA THR A 41 11.19 21.74 -15.66
C THR A 41 9.67 21.84 -15.64
N VAL A 42 8.93 20.71 -15.67
CA VAL A 42 7.45 20.76 -15.65
C VAL A 42 6.95 21.40 -14.35
N HIS A 43 7.53 21.07 -13.20
CA HIS A 43 7.16 21.68 -11.92
C HIS A 43 7.41 23.20 -11.92
N SER A 44 8.57 23.63 -12.42
CA SER A 44 8.88 25.06 -12.60
C SER A 44 7.83 25.74 -13.49
N LEU A 45 7.56 25.18 -14.68
CA LEU A 45 6.58 25.74 -15.62
C LEU A 45 5.18 25.80 -15.01
N GLN A 46 4.77 24.82 -14.20
CA GLN A 46 3.50 24.87 -13.47
C GLN A 46 3.44 26.05 -12.50
N THR A 47 4.49 26.25 -11.70
CA THR A 47 4.60 27.37 -10.77
C THR A 47 4.55 28.73 -11.47
N TYR A 48 5.26 28.87 -12.61
CA TYR A 48 5.32 30.12 -13.38
C TYR A 48 4.14 30.37 -14.31
N SER A 49 3.37 29.34 -14.67
CA SER A 49 2.30 29.42 -15.68
C SER A 49 1.28 30.53 -15.41
N ARG A 50 0.91 30.74 -14.14
CA ARG A 50 -0.03 31.80 -13.73
C ARG A 50 0.53 33.20 -13.97
N THR A 51 1.80 33.41 -13.63
CA THR A 51 2.49 34.69 -13.85
C THR A 51 2.71 34.94 -15.33
N ALA A 52 3.14 33.92 -16.09
CA ALA A 52 3.33 34.01 -17.53
C ALA A 52 2.03 34.41 -18.24
N TRP A 53 0.89 33.81 -17.84
CA TRP A 53 -0.42 34.17 -18.36
C TRP A 53 -0.80 35.63 -18.05
N LYS A 54 -0.60 36.10 -16.81
CA LYS A 54 -0.80 37.51 -16.43
C LYS A 54 0.06 38.48 -17.24
N ASN A 55 1.26 38.04 -17.64
CA ASN A 55 2.19 38.81 -18.48
C ASN A 55 1.85 38.76 -19.99
N GLY A 56 0.68 38.23 -20.37
CA GLY A 56 0.21 38.22 -21.75
C GLY A 56 0.67 37.02 -22.59
N ASN A 57 1.31 36.01 -21.98
CA ASN A 57 1.64 34.78 -22.69
C ASN A 57 0.37 33.96 -22.95
N LYS A 58 0.27 33.41 -24.16
CA LYS A 58 -0.90 32.65 -24.65
C LYS A 58 -0.57 31.21 -25.02
N SER A 59 0.71 30.88 -25.18
CA SER A 59 1.17 29.55 -25.55
C SER A 59 2.48 29.17 -24.86
N VAL A 60 2.81 27.88 -24.97
CA VAL A 60 4.06 27.27 -24.54
C VAL A 60 4.75 26.63 -25.75
N VAL A 61 6.08 26.66 -25.81
CA VAL A 61 6.91 25.99 -26.82
C VAL A 61 7.73 24.86 -26.20
N TYR A 62 8.08 23.88 -27.02
CA TYR A 62 9.02 22.81 -26.64
C TYR A 62 10.47 23.31 -26.72
N ALA A 63 10.84 24.26 -25.86
CA ALA A 63 12.16 24.92 -25.90
C ALA A 63 13.36 23.94 -25.72
N HIS A 64 13.12 22.74 -25.20
CA HIS A 64 14.12 21.69 -25.02
C HIS A 64 14.38 20.84 -26.27
N LEU A 65 13.66 21.08 -27.37
CA LEU A 65 13.88 20.38 -28.63
C LEU A 65 14.59 21.28 -29.64
N PRO A 66 15.55 20.75 -30.42
CA PRO A 66 16.28 21.51 -31.44
C PRO A 66 15.45 21.74 -32.71
N THR A 67 14.11 21.73 -32.60
CA THR A 67 13.18 21.86 -33.72
C THR A 67 12.59 23.27 -33.80
N GLU A 68 11.98 23.60 -34.93
CA GLU A 68 11.23 24.84 -35.06
C GLU A 68 10.20 25.01 -33.92
N PRO A 69 10.07 26.23 -33.35
CA PRO A 69 9.24 26.47 -32.18
C PRO A 69 7.76 26.27 -32.53
N THR A 70 7.24 25.10 -32.18
CA THR A 70 5.82 24.79 -32.29
C THR A 70 5.08 25.32 -31.07
N LEU A 71 4.07 26.15 -31.28
CA LEU A 71 3.26 26.77 -30.23
C LEU A 71 2.14 25.84 -29.78
N PHE A 72 2.06 25.58 -28.47
CA PHE A 72 1.04 24.77 -27.82
C PHE A 72 0.23 25.61 -26.83
N PRO A 73 -1.06 25.33 -26.59
CA PRO A 73 -1.81 26.04 -25.55
C PRO A 73 -1.20 25.82 -24.15
N LEU A 74 -1.34 26.80 -23.25
CA LEU A 74 -0.78 26.72 -21.89
C LEU A 74 -1.24 25.50 -21.08
N TRP A 75 -2.43 24.94 -21.37
CA TRP A 75 -2.93 23.73 -20.67
C TRP A 75 -2.02 22.51 -20.86
N VAL A 76 -1.17 22.51 -21.90
CA VAL A 76 -0.19 21.44 -22.14
C VAL A 76 0.77 21.26 -20.96
N ILE A 77 1.05 22.32 -20.19
CA ILE A 77 1.85 22.23 -18.97
C ILE A 77 1.18 21.32 -17.93
N SER A 78 -0.13 21.47 -17.72
CA SER A 78 -0.91 20.60 -16.84
C SER A 78 -0.97 19.17 -17.38
N TRP A 79 -1.09 19.00 -18.70
CA TRP A 79 -1.07 17.68 -19.34
C TRP A 79 0.26 16.96 -19.10
N TRP A 80 1.41 17.64 -19.24
CA TRP A 80 2.72 17.06 -18.92
C TRP A 80 2.80 16.62 -17.47
N SER A 81 2.31 17.43 -16.54
CA SER A 81 2.34 17.10 -15.11
C SER A 81 1.51 15.86 -14.78
N VAL A 82 0.30 15.76 -15.32
CA VAL A 82 -0.56 14.59 -15.17
C VAL A 82 0.10 13.35 -15.78
N LEU A 83 0.68 13.48 -16.97
CA LEU A 83 1.34 12.37 -17.65
C LEU A 83 2.60 11.92 -16.90
N LEU A 84 3.45 12.84 -16.43
CA LEU A 84 4.61 12.50 -15.60
C LEU A 84 4.18 11.79 -14.31
N THR A 85 3.13 12.28 -13.67
CA THR A 85 2.56 11.64 -12.48
C THR A 85 2.10 10.21 -12.79
N HIS A 86 1.41 10.01 -13.92
CA HIS A 86 0.98 8.68 -14.36
C HIS A 86 2.18 7.77 -14.67
N LEU A 87 3.16 8.25 -15.44
CA LEU A 87 4.37 7.49 -15.78
C LEU A 87 5.14 7.07 -14.53
N GLN A 88 5.22 7.94 -13.53
CA GLN A 88 5.96 7.69 -12.29
C GLN A 88 5.20 6.79 -11.32
N LYS A 89 3.90 7.03 -11.12
CA LYS A 89 3.08 6.35 -10.10
C LYS A 89 2.42 5.08 -10.61
N VAL A 90 2.28 4.92 -11.93
CA VAL A 90 1.59 3.78 -12.56
C VAL A 90 2.54 3.01 -13.46
N ASP A 91 3.01 3.59 -14.57
CA ASP A 91 3.77 2.82 -15.57
C ASP A 91 5.09 2.28 -15.03
N LYS A 92 5.87 3.11 -14.33
CA LYS A 92 7.20 2.73 -13.86
C LYS A 92 7.15 1.53 -12.90
N PRO A 93 6.29 1.50 -11.86
CA PRO A 93 6.12 0.30 -11.03
C PRO A 93 5.69 -0.93 -11.83
N TRP A 94 4.71 -0.79 -12.73
CA TRP A 94 4.21 -1.91 -13.52
C TRP A 94 5.25 -2.47 -14.49
N ARG A 95 6.09 -1.65 -15.13
CA ARG A 95 7.17 -2.15 -16.00
C ARG A 95 8.12 -3.08 -15.25
N LYS A 96 8.51 -2.72 -14.02
CA LYS A 96 9.35 -3.55 -13.17
C LYS A 96 8.65 -4.88 -12.84
N ASN A 97 7.37 -4.82 -12.51
CA ASN A 97 6.59 -6.00 -12.13
C ASN A 97 6.28 -6.93 -13.31
N LEU A 98 6.03 -6.39 -14.50
CA LEU A 98 5.85 -7.18 -15.72
C LEU A 98 7.14 -7.91 -16.09
N ALA A 99 8.30 -7.26 -15.94
CA ALA A 99 9.59 -7.93 -16.11
C ALA A 99 9.79 -9.04 -15.07
N TRP A 100 9.38 -8.81 -13.82
CA TRP A 100 9.43 -9.82 -12.76
C TRP A 100 8.51 -11.02 -13.05
N ILE A 101 7.25 -10.78 -13.45
CA ILE A 101 6.30 -11.85 -13.86
C ILE A 101 6.87 -12.62 -15.05
N HIS A 102 7.38 -11.92 -16.06
CA HIS A 102 8.00 -12.56 -17.22
C HIS A 102 9.15 -13.48 -16.81
N ASN A 103 10.04 -13.02 -15.94
CA ASN A 103 11.15 -13.83 -15.45
C ASN A 103 10.63 -15.07 -14.69
N ALA A 104 9.65 -14.91 -13.79
CA ALA A 104 9.02 -16.01 -13.07
C ALA A 104 8.41 -17.06 -14.02
N ARG A 105 7.74 -16.61 -15.08
CA ARG A 105 7.18 -17.48 -16.14
C ARG A 105 8.23 -18.20 -16.99
N THR A 106 9.44 -17.67 -17.10
CA THR A 106 10.51 -18.34 -17.88
C THR A 106 11.38 -19.25 -17.02
N THR A 107 11.27 -19.17 -15.69
CA THR A 107 12.10 -19.93 -14.76
C THR A 107 11.46 -21.29 -14.49
N GLN A 108 11.98 -22.35 -15.09
CA GLN A 108 11.43 -23.70 -14.97
C GLN A 108 11.75 -24.41 -13.65
N SER A 109 12.64 -23.87 -12.82
CA SER A 109 13.08 -24.53 -11.58
C SER A 109 11.99 -24.57 -10.49
N ASN A 110 10.93 -23.78 -10.61
CA ASN A 110 9.81 -23.74 -9.68
C ASN A 110 8.50 -23.79 -10.45
N HIS A 111 7.96 -25.00 -10.63
CA HIS A 111 6.75 -25.26 -11.43
C HIS A 111 5.54 -24.46 -10.91
N ASP A 112 5.33 -24.42 -9.59
CA ASP A 112 4.20 -23.73 -8.99
C ASP A 112 4.27 -22.22 -9.20
N LEU A 113 5.45 -21.62 -9.01
CA LEU A 113 5.65 -20.20 -9.27
C LEU A 113 5.47 -19.85 -10.75
N HIS A 114 5.93 -20.72 -11.64
CA HIS A 114 5.75 -20.57 -13.09
C HIS A 114 4.27 -20.53 -13.46
N GLU A 115 3.48 -21.48 -12.95
CA GLU A 115 2.05 -21.57 -13.25
C GLU A 115 1.27 -20.36 -12.73
N ASP A 116 1.47 -19.99 -11.45
CA ASP A 116 0.80 -18.82 -10.87
C ASP A 116 1.20 -17.53 -11.63
N ALA A 117 2.46 -17.41 -12.05
CA ALA A 117 2.92 -16.27 -12.85
C ALA A 117 2.31 -16.27 -14.27
N HIS A 118 2.06 -17.43 -14.85
CA HIS A 118 1.40 -17.56 -16.14
C HIS A 118 -0.05 -17.10 -16.06
N LEU A 119 -0.79 -17.55 -15.06
CA LEU A 119 -2.18 -17.15 -14.83
C LEU A 119 -2.28 -15.64 -14.59
N VAL A 120 -1.45 -15.08 -13.71
CA VAL A 120 -1.43 -13.62 -13.46
C VAL A 120 -1.15 -12.84 -14.74
N PHE A 121 -0.25 -13.32 -15.59
CA PHE A 121 0.03 -12.66 -16.86
C PHE A 121 -1.17 -12.66 -17.82
N LEU A 122 -1.94 -13.75 -17.87
CA LEU A 122 -3.16 -13.82 -18.68
C LEU A 122 -4.22 -12.85 -18.16
N GLU A 123 -4.46 -12.83 -16.84
CA GLU A 123 -5.44 -11.94 -16.22
C GLU A 123 -5.08 -10.45 -16.35
N LEU A 124 -3.80 -10.10 -16.24
CA LEU A 124 -3.38 -8.71 -16.48
C LEU A 124 -3.64 -8.24 -17.92
N GLY A 125 -3.82 -9.17 -18.87
CA GLY A 125 -4.23 -8.87 -20.24
C GLY A 125 -5.73 -8.70 -20.43
N SER A 126 -6.55 -9.25 -19.54
CA SER A 126 -8.02 -9.21 -19.60
C SER A 126 -8.61 -8.00 -18.85
N VAL A 127 -7.90 -7.49 -17.84
CA VAL A 127 -8.42 -6.49 -16.90
C VAL A 127 -8.02 -5.04 -17.25
N SER A 128 -8.96 -4.11 -17.09
CA SER A 128 -8.69 -2.68 -17.23
C SER A 128 -7.94 -2.11 -16.03
N PHE A 129 -6.73 -1.60 -16.25
CA PHE A 129 -5.90 -0.91 -15.23
C PHE A 129 -6.60 0.25 -14.51
N LYS A 130 -7.61 0.86 -15.15
CA LYS A 130 -8.36 2.00 -14.59
C LYS A 130 -9.67 1.60 -13.96
N ALA A 131 -10.11 0.36 -14.13
CA ALA A 131 -11.32 -0.11 -13.48
C ALA A 131 -11.13 -0.08 -11.95
N PRO A 132 -12.15 0.32 -11.18
CA PRO A 132 -12.14 0.16 -9.74
C PRO A 132 -12.07 -1.32 -9.39
N LYS A 133 -11.46 -1.66 -8.25
CA LYS A 133 -11.57 -2.99 -7.66
C LYS A 133 -13.04 -3.22 -7.25
N GLU A 134 -13.67 -4.25 -7.80
CA GLU A 134 -15.03 -4.64 -7.42
C GLU A 134 -14.98 -5.52 -6.16
N GLY A 135 -15.96 -5.38 -5.27
CA GLY A 135 -16.02 -6.15 -4.04
C GLY A 135 -15.14 -5.64 -2.88
N PHE A 136 -14.50 -4.47 -3.01
CA PHE A 136 -13.67 -3.88 -1.95
C PHE A 136 -14.13 -2.50 -1.50
N THR A 137 -13.87 -2.19 -0.23
CA THR A 137 -14.24 -0.93 0.42
C THR A 137 -13.52 0.32 -0.11
N ASP A 138 -12.27 0.23 -0.59
CA ASP A 138 -11.47 1.41 -0.96
C ASP A 138 -11.74 1.97 -2.38
N HIS A 139 -12.48 1.23 -3.21
CA HIS A 139 -12.78 1.49 -4.64
C HIS A 139 -11.59 1.96 -5.48
N ARG A 140 -10.35 1.64 -5.05
CA ARG A 140 -9.16 2.09 -5.75
C ARG A 140 -9.02 1.35 -7.08
N PRO A 141 -8.38 1.98 -8.09
CA PRO A 141 -8.24 1.35 -9.38
C PRO A 141 -7.27 0.17 -9.33
N ILE A 142 -7.50 -0.84 -10.17
CA ILE A 142 -6.74 -2.10 -10.22
C ILE A 142 -5.24 -1.87 -10.39
N HIS A 143 -4.83 -0.80 -11.09
CA HIS A 143 -3.42 -0.49 -11.22
C HIS A 143 -2.71 -0.25 -9.88
N THR A 144 -3.39 -0.03 -8.75
CA THR A 144 -2.73 0.07 -7.43
C THR A 144 -2.24 -1.27 -6.89
N LEU A 145 -2.70 -2.40 -7.44
CA LEU A 145 -2.32 -3.75 -7.01
C LEU A 145 -0.89 -4.14 -7.37
N TRP A 146 -0.15 -3.30 -8.12
CA TRP A 146 1.26 -3.54 -8.45
C TRP A 146 2.14 -3.82 -7.21
N ARG A 147 1.75 -3.32 -6.05
CA ARG A 147 2.47 -3.53 -4.78
C ARG A 147 2.43 -4.99 -4.29
N LEU A 148 1.44 -5.79 -4.71
CA LEU A 148 1.43 -7.23 -4.44
C LEU A 148 2.62 -7.91 -5.14
N LEU A 149 2.95 -7.47 -6.35
CA LEU A 149 3.91 -8.13 -7.23
C LEU A 149 5.36 -7.78 -6.90
N GLY A 150 6.29 -8.66 -7.27
CA GLY A 150 7.73 -8.41 -7.17
C GLY A 150 8.22 -8.18 -5.73
N ASN A 151 9.33 -7.45 -5.63
CA ASN A 151 9.99 -7.14 -4.36
C ASN A 151 9.52 -5.79 -3.80
N ASN A 152 8.21 -5.54 -3.86
CA ASN A 152 7.63 -4.27 -3.46
C ASN A 152 7.07 -4.38 -2.03
N TRP A 153 7.22 -3.30 -1.28
CA TRP A 153 6.59 -3.14 0.02
C TRP A 153 5.09 -2.92 -0.15
N MET A 154 4.31 -3.72 0.57
CA MET A 154 2.86 -3.55 0.66
C MET A 154 2.55 -2.31 1.51
N ASP A 155 1.52 -1.56 1.13
CA ASP A 155 0.97 -0.49 1.95
C ASP A 155 -0.32 -0.97 2.65
N SER A 156 -0.87 -0.13 3.55
CA SER A 156 -2.13 -0.45 4.26
C SER A 156 -3.22 -0.87 3.30
N THR A 157 -3.33 -0.19 2.16
CA THR A 157 -4.36 -0.45 1.18
C THR A 157 -4.35 -1.89 0.67
N VAL A 158 -3.17 -2.43 0.34
CA VAL A 158 -3.03 -3.83 -0.08
C VAL A 158 -3.30 -4.81 1.07
N ILE A 159 -2.81 -4.50 2.27
CA ILE A 159 -3.02 -5.35 3.45
C ILE A 159 -4.51 -5.39 3.85
N ASP A 160 -5.20 -4.25 3.87
CA ASP A 160 -6.62 -4.12 4.19
C ASP A 160 -7.48 -4.89 3.18
N SER A 161 -7.10 -4.78 1.91
CA SER A 161 -7.62 -5.55 0.79
C SER A 161 -7.51 -7.07 1.02
N MET A 162 -6.36 -7.57 1.45
CA MET A 162 -6.17 -8.98 1.78
C MET A 162 -6.99 -9.42 3.01
N LEU A 163 -7.04 -8.59 4.05
CA LEU A 163 -7.85 -8.82 5.25
C LEU A 163 -9.37 -8.84 4.94
N GLU A 164 -9.81 -8.05 3.96
CA GLU A 164 -11.20 -8.04 3.49
C GLU A 164 -11.55 -9.36 2.78
N VAL A 165 -10.66 -9.88 1.92
CA VAL A 165 -10.83 -11.23 1.33
C VAL A 165 -10.92 -12.29 2.44
N LEU A 166 -9.99 -12.28 3.40
CA LEU A 166 -10.01 -13.24 4.50
C LEU A 166 -11.29 -13.17 5.33
N LYS A 167 -11.77 -11.95 5.62
CA LYS A 167 -13.05 -11.73 6.29
C LYS A 167 -14.21 -12.35 5.51
N HIS A 168 -14.26 -12.13 4.19
CA HIS A 168 -15.30 -12.70 3.35
C HIS A 168 -15.25 -14.23 3.29
N THR A 169 -14.06 -14.82 3.19
CA THR A 169 -13.86 -16.28 3.25
C THR A 169 -14.38 -16.86 4.56
N ILE A 170 -14.04 -16.24 5.70
CA ILE A 170 -14.52 -16.71 7.01
C ILE A 170 -16.05 -16.60 7.10
N MET A 171 -16.63 -15.48 6.64
CA MET A 171 -18.07 -15.26 6.71
C MET A 171 -18.86 -16.18 5.77
N SER A 172 -18.27 -16.62 4.65
CA SER A 172 -18.92 -17.56 3.73
C SER A 172 -18.84 -19.01 4.22
N GLU A 173 -17.74 -19.39 4.88
CA GLU A 173 -17.56 -20.71 5.49
C GLU A 173 -18.37 -20.86 6.80
N ASP A 174 -18.37 -19.84 7.67
CA ASP A 174 -19.09 -19.82 8.94
C ASP A 174 -19.55 -18.38 9.31
N PRO A 175 -20.83 -18.05 9.05
CA PRO A 175 -21.40 -16.75 9.44
C PRO A 175 -21.40 -16.49 10.97
N THR A 176 -21.27 -17.55 11.78
CA THR A 176 -21.23 -17.48 13.24
C THR A 176 -19.81 -17.51 13.81
N SER A 177 -18.82 -17.38 12.93
CA SER A 177 -17.41 -17.48 13.29
C SER A 177 -17.06 -16.59 14.47
N LYS A 178 -16.28 -17.16 15.40
CA LYS A 178 -15.73 -16.43 16.55
C LYS A 178 -14.65 -15.43 16.18
N PHE A 179 -14.20 -15.42 14.92
CA PHE A 179 -13.13 -14.56 14.44
C PHE A 179 -13.68 -13.22 13.95
N ILE A 180 -13.05 -12.14 14.40
CA ILE A 180 -13.25 -10.78 13.90
C ILE A 180 -11.97 -10.39 13.17
N VAL A 181 -12.06 -10.18 11.86
CA VAL A 181 -10.94 -9.64 11.07
C VAL A 181 -11.13 -8.13 10.92
N GLN A 182 -10.12 -7.36 11.29
CA GLN A 182 -10.13 -5.89 11.20
C GLN A 182 -8.97 -5.37 10.36
N GLN A 183 -9.22 -4.27 9.65
CA GLN A 183 -8.25 -3.56 8.84
C GLN A 183 -7.17 -2.87 9.69
N THR A 184 -6.10 -2.42 9.03
CA THR A 184 -4.90 -1.85 9.67
C THR A 184 -5.14 -0.49 10.34
N ASP A 185 -6.26 0.17 10.05
CA ASP A 185 -6.67 1.45 10.63
C ASP A 185 -7.15 1.32 12.09
N LEU A 186 -7.57 0.12 12.51
CA LEU A 186 -7.94 -0.17 13.90
C LEU A 186 -6.85 0.28 14.87
N LEU A 187 -5.61 -0.13 14.63
CA LEU A 187 -4.52 0.21 15.53
C LEU A 187 -4.21 1.71 15.51
N ALA A 188 -4.25 2.36 14.34
CA ALA A 188 -4.04 3.81 14.27
C ALA A 188 -5.05 4.54 15.16
N LYS A 189 -6.32 4.09 15.15
CA LYS A 189 -7.35 4.64 16.02
C LYS A 189 -7.16 4.31 17.50
N LEU A 190 -6.74 3.09 17.83
CA LEU A 190 -6.40 2.73 19.21
C LEU A 190 -5.21 3.54 19.74
N VAL A 191 -4.21 3.80 18.91
CA VAL A 191 -3.06 4.64 19.25
C VAL A 191 -3.49 6.10 19.42
N ASP A 192 -4.39 6.62 18.57
CA ASP A 192 -4.93 7.97 18.73
C ASP A 192 -5.61 8.15 20.10
N VAL A 193 -6.40 7.16 20.54
CA VAL A 193 -7.18 7.21 21.77
C VAL A 193 -6.36 6.87 23.02
N PHE A 194 -5.56 5.79 22.95
CA PHE A 194 -4.86 5.20 24.11
C PHE A 194 -3.35 5.40 24.08
N GLY A 195 -2.81 6.08 23.06
CA GLY A 195 -1.38 6.34 22.94
C GLY A 195 -0.88 7.47 23.84
N GLN A 196 -1.76 8.25 24.45
CA GLN A 196 -1.39 9.32 25.39
C GLN A 196 -1.47 8.81 26.83
N ALA A 197 -0.66 9.39 27.73
CA ALA A 197 -0.60 8.98 29.14
C ALA A 197 -1.95 9.15 29.86
N GLU A 198 -2.77 10.08 29.38
CA GLU A 198 -4.11 10.36 29.89
C GLU A 198 -5.12 10.11 28.76
N ALA A 199 -5.33 8.84 28.41
CA ALA A 199 -6.44 8.47 27.55
C ALA A 199 -7.74 8.85 28.26
N SER A 200 -8.45 9.87 27.77
CA SER A 200 -9.73 10.26 28.37
C SER A 200 -10.81 9.26 27.97
N GLU A 201 -11.55 8.74 28.94
CA GLU A 201 -12.76 7.94 28.71
C GLU A 201 -13.71 8.61 27.71
N GLU A 202 -13.83 9.95 27.77
CA GLU A 202 -14.63 10.75 26.83
C GLU A 202 -14.21 10.57 25.35
N GLN A 203 -12.90 10.53 25.06
CA GLN A 203 -12.42 10.27 23.70
C GLN A 203 -12.82 8.87 23.23
N TYR A 204 -12.72 7.89 24.12
CA TYR A 204 -13.10 6.52 23.83
C TYR A 204 -14.60 6.37 23.59
N GLU A 205 -15.43 7.06 24.38
CA GLU A 205 -16.89 7.08 24.27
C GLU A 205 -17.38 7.57 22.90
N ARG A 206 -16.63 8.46 22.24
CA ARG A 206 -16.95 8.97 20.89
C ARG A 206 -16.75 7.93 19.79
N HIS A 207 -16.13 6.79 20.07
CA HIS A 207 -15.80 5.75 19.10
C HIS A 207 -16.61 4.46 19.34
N ARG A 208 -17.93 4.53 19.14
CA ARG A 208 -18.86 3.39 19.33
C ARG A 208 -18.41 2.09 18.65
N TRP A 209 -17.83 2.17 17.46
CA TRP A 209 -17.37 0.99 16.73
C TRP A 209 -16.19 0.28 17.44
N LEU A 210 -15.27 1.03 18.08
CA LEU A 210 -14.21 0.47 18.92
C LEU A 210 -14.77 -0.19 20.19
N GLN A 211 -15.87 0.33 20.72
CA GLN A 211 -16.59 -0.27 21.85
C GLN A 211 -17.22 -1.60 21.48
N VAL A 212 -17.89 -1.66 20.32
CA VAL A 212 -18.49 -2.91 19.84
C VAL A 212 -17.43 -3.99 19.65
N ILE A 213 -16.29 -3.67 19.02
CA ILE A 213 -15.18 -4.62 18.86
C ILE A 213 -14.61 -5.03 20.22
N GLY A 214 -14.39 -4.06 21.12
CA GLY A 214 -13.84 -4.32 22.45
C GLY A 214 -14.72 -5.22 23.30
N GLN A 215 -16.02 -4.96 23.34
CA GLN A 215 -17.03 -5.80 23.99
C GLN A 215 -16.99 -7.23 23.44
N ASP A 216 -17.00 -7.35 22.11
CA ASP A 216 -16.98 -8.65 21.44
C ASP A 216 -15.74 -9.48 21.78
N VAL A 217 -14.57 -8.84 21.83
CA VAL A 217 -13.31 -9.52 22.14
C VAL A 217 -13.19 -9.78 23.63
N PHE A 218 -13.25 -8.76 24.46
CA PHE A 218 -12.85 -8.82 25.87
C PHE A 218 -13.93 -9.36 26.81
N GLN A 219 -15.21 -9.26 26.43
CA GLN A 219 -16.32 -9.73 27.26
C GLN A 219 -17.04 -10.93 26.63
N ASN A 220 -17.21 -10.94 25.30
CA ASN A 220 -17.86 -12.07 24.61
C ASN A 220 -16.86 -13.16 24.16
N GLY A 221 -15.57 -13.00 24.44
CA GLY A 221 -14.55 -14.02 24.20
C GLY A 221 -14.20 -14.24 22.71
N LYS A 222 -14.63 -13.36 21.80
CA LYS A 222 -14.26 -13.47 20.39
C LYS A 222 -12.76 -13.27 20.17
N THR A 223 -12.29 -13.70 19.01
CA THR A 223 -10.88 -13.55 18.63
C THR A 223 -10.74 -12.49 17.55
N LEU A 224 -10.05 -11.40 17.87
CA LEU A 224 -9.68 -10.38 16.89
C LEU A 224 -8.38 -10.77 16.20
N ALA A 225 -8.35 -10.69 14.87
CA ALA A 225 -7.15 -10.88 14.06
C ALA A 225 -6.94 -9.68 13.13
N THR A 226 -5.71 -9.18 13.10
CA THR A 226 -5.34 -8.01 12.29
C THR A 226 -3.84 -7.99 12.02
N ILE A 227 -3.40 -7.01 11.23
CA ILE A 227 -2.01 -6.76 10.90
C ILE A 227 -1.67 -5.33 11.30
N VAL A 228 -0.49 -5.15 11.87
CA VAL A 228 -0.01 -3.91 12.48
C VAL A 228 1.19 -3.38 11.70
N HIS A 229 1.20 -2.07 11.45
CA HIS A 229 2.37 -1.38 10.91
C HIS A 229 3.18 -0.74 12.04
N LEU A 230 4.39 -1.24 12.33
CA LEU A 230 5.19 -0.73 13.44
C LEU A 230 5.64 0.72 13.25
N GLY A 231 5.90 1.14 12.00
CA GLY A 231 6.28 2.52 11.66
C GLY A 231 5.18 3.57 11.87
N LYS A 232 3.95 3.13 12.20
CA LYS A 232 2.84 4.03 12.55
C LYS A 232 2.67 4.20 14.07
N LEU A 233 3.45 3.49 14.87
CA LEU A 233 3.48 3.70 16.31
C LEU A 233 4.26 4.98 16.60
N PRO A 234 3.73 5.93 17.40
CA PRO A 234 4.47 7.09 17.83
C PRO A 234 5.66 6.63 18.68
N ALA A 235 6.85 7.18 18.41
CA ALA A 235 8.02 6.92 19.23
C ALA A 235 7.77 7.36 20.67
N LEU A 236 8.07 6.50 21.63
CA LEU A 236 8.25 6.95 23.01
C LEU A 236 9.51 7.83 23.08
N LYS A 237 9.62 8.69 24.11
CA LYS A 237 10.72 9.68 24.26
C LYS A 237 12.14 9.08 24.22
N GLU A 238 12.26 7.75 24.29
CA GLU A 238 13.52 7.01 24.34
C GLU A 238 13.62 5.93 23.25
N GLU A 239 12.61 5.79 22.38
CA GLU A 239 12.60 4.80 21.30
C GLU A 239 13.03 5.44 19.97
N THR A 240 13.79 4.70 19.17
CA THR A 240 14.06 5.07 17.77
C THR A 240 12.76 5.13 16.98
N GLU A 241 12.68 6.00 15.96
CA GLU A 241 11.54 6.07 15.04
C GLU A 241 11.07 4.67 14.62
N GLY A 242 9.75 4.48 14.54
CA GLY A 242 9.15 3.16 14.30
C GLY A 242 9.69 2.49 13.03
N MET A 243 9.81 1.16 13.07
CA MET A 243 10.30 0.37 11.95
C MET A 243 9.21 0.25 10.87
N ASP A 244 9.51 0.64 9.63
CA ASP A 244 8.65 0.28 8.48
C ASP A 244 8.61 -1.25 8.39
N HIS A 245 7.56 -1.88 8.92
CA HIS A 245 7.45 -3.33 9.07
C HIS A 245 6.02 -3.72 9.43
N TRP A 246 5.54 -4.80 8.80
CA TRP A 246 4.23 -5.39 9.03
C TRP A 246 4.33 -6.59 9.95
N VAL A 247 3.50 -6.64 10.99
CA VAL A 247 3.47 -7.73 11.96
C VAL A 247 2.05 -8.23 12.21
N PRO A 248 1.84 -9.55 12.35
CA PRO A 248 0.54 -10.10 12.68
C PRO A 248 0.22 -9.89 14.17
N LEU A 249 -1.04 -9.59 14.46
CA LEU A 249 -1.56 -9.44 15.81
C LEU A 249 -2.88 -10.20 15.95
N VAL A 250 -2.97 -11.03 16.98
CA VAL A 250 -4.21 -11.71 17.37
C VAL A 250 -4.51 -11.44 18.84
N ILE A 251 -5.76 -11.09 19.15
CA ILE A 251 -6.27 -10.96 20.52
C ILE A 251 -7.31 -12.05 20.74
N ASN A 252 -6.97 -13.05 21.54
CA ASN A 252 -7.88 -14.14 21.85
C ASN A 252 -8.59 -13.83 23.17
N GLY A 253 -9.83 -13.37 23.08
CA GLY A 253 -10.65 -13.00 24.22
C GLY A 253 -10.89 -14.17 25.18
N GLU A 254 -11.29 -15.31 24.64
CA GLU A 254 -11.55 -16.56 25.37
C GLU A 254 -10.35 -17.00 26.21
N LYS A 255 -9.13 -16.94 25.64
CA LYS A 255 -7.88 -17.35 26.32
C LYS A 255 -7.19 -16.22 27.07
N SER A 256 -7.73 -15.00 27.04
CA SER A 256 -7.12 -13.81 27.64
C SER A 256 -5.63 -13.65 27.30
N VAL A 257 -5.32 -13.66 25.99
CA VAL A 257 -3.94 -13.57 25.50
C VAL A 257 -3.82 -12.65 24.28
N PHE A 258 -2.79 -11.81 24.30
CA PHE A 258 -2.30 -11.10 23.13
C PHE A 258 -1.21 -11.94 22.45
N LEU A 259 -1.43 -12.32 21.21
CA LEU A 259 -0.53 -13.11 20.39
C LEU A 259 0.14 -12.20 19.36
N TYR A 260 1.47 -12.16 19.39
CA TYR A 260 2.30 -11.30 18.54
C TYR A 260 3.31 -12.12 17.75
N GLY A 261 3.39 -11.89 16.45
CA GLY A 261 4.37 -12.51 15.57
C GLY A 261 5.26 -11.45 14.93
N ASP A 262 6.44 -11.85 14.48
CA ASP A 262 7.36 -10.98 13.75
C ASP A 262 8.24 -11.84 12.83
N SER A 263 8.18 -11.61 11.52
CA SER A 263 8.99 -12.37 10.56
C SER A 263 10.46 -11.93 10.50
N LEU A 264 10.83 -10.80 11.13
CA LEU A 264 12.21 -10.26 11.17
C LEU A 264 12.93 -10.49 12.50
N CYS A 265 12.33 -11.19 13.47
CA CYS A 265 12.95 -11.37 14.81
C CYS A 265 14.19 -12.28 14.83
N GLY A 266 14.55 -12.90 13.70
CA GLY A 266 15.69 -13.81 13.61
C GLY A 266 15.43 -15.13 14.35
N GLN A 267 16.44 -15.62 15.05
CA GLN A 267 16.33 -16.81 15.92
C GLN A 267 15.78 -16.49 17.31
N LYS A 268 15.44 -15.23 17.59
CA LYS A 268 14.91 -14.82 18.89
C LYS A 268 13.39 -14.85 18.85
N ASP A 269 12.78 -15.14 20.00
CA ASP A 269 11.33 -15.02 20.13
C ASP A 269 10.89 -13.57 19.89
N PRO A 270 9.80 -13.35 19.14
CA PRO A 270 9.31 -12.02 18.86
C PRO A 270 8.80 -11.38 20.15
N VAL A 271 9.24 -10.15 20.41
CA VAL A 271 8.83 -9.37 21.58
C VAL A 271 7.89 -8.27 21.11
N MET A 272 6.66 -8.26 21.64
CA MET A 272 5.70 -7.21 21.35
C MET A 272 6.26 -5.84 21.81
N PRO A 273 6.27 -4.82 20.94
CA PRO A 273 6.72 -3.49 21.32
C PRO A 273 5.98 -2.97 22.57
N PRO A 274 6.67 -2.39 23.56
CA PRO A 274 6.05 -1.91 24.80
C PRO A 274 4.89 -0.94 24.54
N LYS A 275 5.03 -0.07 23.54
CA LYS A 275 3.98 0.87 23.14
C LYS A 275 2.71 0.17 22.64
N LEU A 276 2.86 -0.85 21.79
CA LEU A 276 1.73 -1.65 21.30
C LEU A 276 1.06 -2.37 22.47
N ARG A 277 1.85 -3.00 23.35
CA ARG A 277 1.34 -3.66 24.55
C ARG A 277 0.55 -2.70 25.45
N HIS A 278 1.08 -1.50 25.68
CA HIS A 278 0.41 -0.46 26.47
C HIS A 278 -0.95 -0.09 25.87
N VAL A 279 -1.00 0.24 24.57
CA VAL A 279 -2.25 0.61 23.89
C VAL A 279 -3.31 -0.49 23.99
N LEU A 280 -2.92 -1.74 23.74
CA LEU A 280 -3.85 -2.89 23.83
C LEU A 280 -4.32 -3.14 25.27
N THR A 281 -3.41 -2.98 26.24
CA THR A 281 -3.72 -3.13 27.67
C THR A 281 -4.68 -2.03 28.13
N SER A 282 -4.45 -0.77 27.76
CA SER A 282 -5.35 0.34 28.06
C SER A 282 -6.73 0.15 27.45
N TRP A 283 -6.80 -0.28 26.17
CA TRP A 283 -8.08 -0.58 25.54
C TRP A 283 -8.83 -1.72 26.25
N ARG A 284 -8.14 -2.80 26.61
CA ARG A 284 -8.71 -3.92 27.38
C ARG A 284 -9.32 -3.45 28.71
N HIS A 285 -8.65 -2.58 29.46
CA HIS A 285 -9.13 -2.09 30.76
C HIS A 285 -10.49 -1.38 30.68
N MET A 286 -10.86 -0.85 29.51
CA MET A 286 -12.19 -0.27 29.30
C MET A 286 -13.32 -1.30 29.31
N HIS A 287 -13.01 -2.59 29.14
CA HIS A 287 -14.00 -3.67 29.01
C HIS A 287 -13.91 -4.70 30.12
N THR A 288 -12.72 -4.98 30.61
CA THR A 288 -12.53 -6.07 31.57
C THR A 288 -11.35 -5.82 32.50
N SER A 289 -11.49 -6.33 33.73
CA SER A 289 -10.40 -6.42 34.71
C SER A 289 -9.58 -7.70 34.56
N THR A 290 -9.97 -8.60 33.65
CA THR A 290 -9.21 -9.83 33.39
C THR A 290 -7.86 -9.49 32.80
N GLU A 291 -6.79 -10.01 33.41
CA GLU A 291 -5.44 -9.82 32.91
C GLU A 291 -5.20 -10.63 31.63
N PHE A 292 -4.54 -10.00 30.66
CA PHE A 292 -4.18 -10.64 29.40
C PHE A 292 -2.68 -10.90 29.39
N SER A 293 -2.31 -12.16 29.16
CA SER A 293 -0.91 -12.54 28.96
C SER A 293 -0.44 -12.14 27.56
N THR A 294 0.87 -12.10 27.33
CA THR A 294 1.46 -11.96 26.00
C THR A 294 2.15 -13.26 25.62
N ALA A 295 1.91 -13.74 24.40
CA ALA A 295 2.54 -14.96 23.88
C ALA A 295 2.94 -14.77 22.42
N VAL A 296 3.80 -15.67 21.95
CA VAL A 296 4.28 -15.69 20.57
C VAL A 296 3.19 -16.25 19.66
N LEU A 297 2.92 -15.54 18.57
CA LEU A 297 2.13 -16.03 17.45
C LEU A 297 3.08 -16.72 16.46
N PRO A 298 2.96 -18.05 16.24
CA PRO A 298 3.84 -18.77 15.32
C PRO A 298 3.89 -18.10 13.95
N THR A 299 5.07 -17.64 13.56
CA THR A 299 5.32 -16.89 12.32
C THR A 299 6.60 -17.41 11.71
N THR A 300 6.60 -17.73 10.42
CA THR A 300 7.84 -18.10 9.75
C THR A 300 8.74 -16.88 9.60
N GLN A 301 10.05 -17.09 9.78
CA GLN A 301 11.04 -16.05 9.55
C GLN A 301 11.17 -15.75 8.05
N GLN A 302 11.13 -14.47 7.65
CA GLN A 302 11.47 -14.06 6.30
C GLN A 302 12.99 -13.92 6.12
N ASN A 303 13.47 -14.07 4.89
CA ASN A 303 14.89 -13.94 4.53
C ASN A 303 15.17 -12.73 3.61
N ASP A 304 14.20 -11.84 3.47
CA ASP A 304 14.30 -10.58 2.74
C ASP A 304 13.78 -9.42 3.61
N ASN A 305 13.80 -8.21 3.07
CA ASN A 305 13.37 -7.00 3.78
C ASN A 305 12.06 -6.41 3.25
N PHE A 306 11.28 -7.11 2.42
CA PHE A 306 10.06 -6.56 1.80
C PHE A 306 8.84 -7.49 1.88
N SER A 307 9.00 -8.73 2.35
CA SER A 307 7.95 -9.74 2.43
C SER A 307 7.22 -9.75 3.78
N CYS A 308 7.44 -8.77 4.67
CA CYS A 308 6.77 -8.69 5.96
C CYS A 308 5.23 -8.71 5.83
N GLY A 309 4.68 -8.02 4.83
CA GLY A 309 3.24 -8.03 4.52
C GLY A 309 2.67 -9.43 4.23
N PRO A 310 3.18 -10.16 3.21
CA PRO A 310 2.76 -11.53 2.93
C PRO A 310 2.86 -12.47 4.13
N PHE A 311 3.95 -12.39 4.89
CA PHE A 311 4.16 -13.22 6.07
C PHE A 311 3.18 -12.89 7.19
N ALA A 312 2.96 -11.60 7.48
CA ALA A 312 1.99 -11.19 8.49
C ALA A 312 0.58 -11.65 8.12
N PHE A 313 0.18 -11.53 6.85
CA PHE A 313 -1.10 -12.05 6.40
C PHE A 313 -1.23 -13.56 6.50
N ASN A 314 -0.25 -14.30 5.98
CA ASN A 314 -0.31 -15.76 6.06
C ASN A 314 -0.32 -16.25 7.52
N THR A 315 0.42 -15.61 8.43
CA THR A 315 0.35 -15.95 9.86
C THR A 315 -1.07 -15.79 10.40
N VAL A 316 -1.74 -14.67 10.08
CA VAL A 316 -3.11 -14.42 10.53
C VAL A 316 -4.06 -15.46 9.92
N GLU A 317 -3.93 -15.74 8.62
CA GLU A 317 -4.76 -16.72 7.93
C GLU A 317 -4.55 -18.13 8.48
N ALA A 318 -3.30 -18.58 8.66
CA ALA A 318 -2.95 -19.88 9.25
C ALA A 318 -3.43 -20.02 10.70
N TYR A 319 -3.45 -18.93 11.47
CA TYR A 319 -4.02 -18.96 12.82
C TYR A 319 -5.53 -19.22 12.80
N ILE A 320 -6.25 -18.62 11.84
CA ILE A 320 -7.71 -18.77 11.72
C ILE A 320 -8.10 -20.11 11.08
N ARG A 321 -7.32 -20.57 10.09
CA ARG A 321 -7.58 -21.77 9.28
C ARG A 321 -6.40 -22.77 9.37
N PRO A 322 -6.05 -23.26 10.57
CA PRO A 322 -4.82 -24.03 10.79
C PRO A 322 -4.79 -25.40 10.12
N PHE A 323 -5.93 -25.89 9.65
CA PHE A 323 -6.03 -27.16 8.91
C PHE A 323 -5.94 -26.99 7.40
N ASP A 324 -6.22 -25.78 6.90
CA ASP A 324 -6.26 -25.47 5.46
C ASP A 324 -5.01 -24.72 5.00
N ILE A 325 -4.38 -23.96 5.91
CA ILE A 325 -3.32 -23.02 5.58
C ILE A 325 -2.09 -23.30 6.43
N GLU A 326 -1.00 -23.67 5.75
CA GLU A 326 0.32 -23.80 6.36
C GLU A 326 1.00 -22.43 6.50
N LEU A 327 1.91 -22.33 7.47
CA LEU A 327 2.80 -21.18 7.57
C LEU A 327 3.73 -21.11 6.36
N LEU A 328 3.80 -19.92 5.78
CA LEU A 328 4.51 -19.61 4.55
C LEU A 328 6.00 -19.86 4.70
N ARG A 329 6.60 -20.64 3.79
CA ARG A 329 8.06 -20.74 3.69
C ARG A 329 8.62 -19.57 2.89
N PRO A 330 9.85 -19.10 3.14
CA PRO A 330 10.42 -17.97 2.39
C PRO A 330 10.41 -18.12 0.88
N ALA A 331 10.69 -19.32 0.37
CA ALA A 331 10.64 -19.60 -1.07
C ALA A 331 9.23 -19.49 -1.69
N GLN A 332 8.18 -19.50 -0.87
CA GLN A 332 6.78 -19.43 -1.30
C GLN A 332 6.22 -17.99 -1.26
N ALA A 333 6.92 -17.01 -0.70
CA ALA A 333 6.40 -15.65 -0.58
C ALA A 333 6.10 -15.00 -1.94
N ALA A 334 6.94 -15.26 -2.94
CA ALA A 334 6.70 -14.84 -4.32
C ALA A 334 5.43 -15.46 -4.92
N ARG A 335 5.14 -16.71 -4.56
CA ARG A 335 3.96 -17.44 -5.01
C ARG A 335 2.69 -16.85 -4.37
N LEU A 336 2.70 -16.66 -3.06
CA LEU A 336 1.58 -16.07 -2.33
C LEU A 336 1.20 -14.69 -2.90
N ARG A 337 2.20 -13.87 -3.25
CA ARG A 337 1.98 -12.57 -3.93
C ARG A 337 1.24 -12.68 -5.26
N LEU A 338 1.53 -13.71 -6.06
CA LEU A 338 0.83 -13.97 -7.33
C LEU A 338 -0.59 -14.51 -7.08
N GLN A 339 -0.74 -15.45 -6.16
CA GLN A 339 -2.03 -16.01 -5.79
C GLN A 339 -2.97 -14.94 -5.26
N MET A 340 -2.46 -14.04 -4.41
CA MET A 340 -3.19 -12.86 -3.98
C MET A 340 -3.67 -12.06 -5.18
N GLN A 341 -2.83 -11.82 -6.18
CA GLN A 341 -3.21 -11.09 -7.41
C GLN A 341 -4.31 -11.80 -8.24
N LEU A 342 -4.51 -13.10 -8.07
CA LEU A 342 -5.58 -13.87 -8.74
C LEU A 342 -6.92 -13.86 -7.98
N MET A 343 -6.96 -13.35 -6.75
CA MET A 343 -8.19 -13.24 -5.96
C MET A 343 -9.02 -11.98 -6.31
N TRP A 344 -8.66 -11.23 -7.35
CA TRP A 344 -9.19 -9.89 -7.67
C TRP A 344 -10.04 -9.86 -8.94
#